data_AF-A0A016V351-F1
#
_entry.id   AF-A0A016V351-F1
#
_cell.length_a   1.000
_cell.length_b   1.000
_cell.length_c   1.000
_cell.angle_alpha   90.00
_cell.angle_beta   90.00
_cell.angle_gamma   90.00
#
_symmetry.space_group_name_H-M   'P 1'
#
loop_
_entity.id
_entity.type
_entity.pdbx_description
1 polymer ?
#
loop_
_entity_poly.entity_id
_entity_poly.type
_entity_poly.pdbx_seq_one_letter_code
_entity_poly.pdbx_strand_id
1 'polypeptide(L)'
;MYFRTLKRKLMNRKKRESAKRRRVNREERLREWNAEKEEKEKITYRESASRLIIGRIVRGDFSFYTASGRALSYVPLCVLKDIRSNGSIVLLRNSTSRYYHPAKLSILCNQLEI
;
A
#
# COMPACT_ATOMS: atom_id res chain seq x y z
N MET A 1 -50.00 -10.69 -11.25
CA MET A 1 -49.34 -10.53 -9.93
C MET A 1 -48.07 -11.38 -9.73
N TYR A 2 -47.93 -12.55 -10.37
CA TYR A 2 -46.82 -13.53 -10.18
C TYR A 2 -45.42 -13.07 -10.69
N PHE A 3 -45.36 -12.24 -11.73
CA PHE A 3 -44.08 -11.82 -12.34
C PHE A 3 -43.27 -10.85 -11.44
N ARG A 4 -43.98 -10.08 -10.59
CA ARG A 4 -43.38 -9.06 -9.71
C ARG A 4 -42.66 -9.67 -8.51
N THR A 5 -43.14 -10.81 -8.02
CA THR A 5 -42.54 -11.55 -6.90
C THR A 5 -41.27 -12.30 -7.33
N LEU A 6 -41.25 -12.86 -8.54
CA LEU A 6 -40.07 -13.51 -9.15
C LEU A 6 -38.89 -12.54 -9.34
N LYS A 7 -39.14 -11.34 -9.88
CA LYS A 7 -38.11 -10.28 -10.00
C LYS A 7 -37.53 -9.86 -8.64
N ARG A 8 -38.37 -9.75 -7.61
CA ARG A 8 -37.94 -9.39 -6.24
C ARG A 8 -37.08 -10.50 -5.61
N LYS A 9 -37.42 -11.78 -5.81
CA LYS A 9 -36.61 -12.92 -5.37
C LYS A 9 -35.22 -12.92 -6.02
N LEU A 10 -35.14 -12.69 -7.34
CA LEU A 10 -33.87 -12.57 -8.08
C LEU A 10 -32.99 -11.41 -7.59
N MET A 11 -33.59 -10.23 -7.36
CA MET A 11 -32.89 -9.06 -6.80
C MET A 11 -32.32 -9.34 -5.41
N ASN A 12 -33.08 -9.98 -4.53
CA ASN A 12 -32.63 -10.34 -3.20
C ASN A 12 -31.50 -11.37 -3.23
N ARG A 13 -31.56 -12.34 -4.17
CA ARG A 13 -30.47 -13.29 -4.41
C ARG A 13 -29.19 -12.57 -4.84
N LYS A 14 -29.25 -11.66 -5.82
CA LYS A 14 -28.09 -10.85 -6.25
C LYS A 14 -27.51 -10.01 -5.12
N LYS A 15 -28.35 -9.38 -4.29
CA LYS A 15 -27.90 -8.62 -3.11
C LYS A 15 -27.17 -9.50 -2.09
N ARG A 16 -27.71 -10.69 -1.78
CA ARG A 16 -27.05 -11.66 -0.89
C ARG A 16 -25.71 -12.13 -1.44
N GLU A 17 -25.66 -12.39 -2.74
CA GLU A 17 -24.43 -12.83 -3.41
C GLU A 17 -23.36 -11.73 -3.41
N SER A 18 -23.74 -10.47 -3.72
CA SER A 18 -22.85 -9.31 -3.61
C SER A 18 -22.34 -9.11 -2.18
N ALA A 19 -23.20 -9.24 -1.17
CA ALA A 19 -22.80 -9.17 0.23
C ALA A 19 -21.83 -10.30 0.61
N LYS A 20 -22.05 -11.52 0.10
CA LYS A 20 -21.14 -12.67 0.30
C LYS A 20 -19.78 -12.39 -0.34
N ARG A 21 -19.73 -11.90 -1.59
CA ARG A 21 -18.48 -11.50 -2.26
C ARG A 21 -17.73 -10.43 -1.48
N ARG A 22 -18.43 -9.41 -0.96
CA ARG A 22 -17.81 -8.36 -0.13
C ARG A 22 -17.21 -8.91 1.16
N ARG A 23 -17.84 -9.91 1.80
CA ARG A 23 -17.30 -10.57 2.99
C ARG A 23 -16.06 -11.39 2.67
N VAL A 24 -16.12 -12.25 1.65
CA VAL A 24 -14.98 -13.06 1.21
C VAL A 24 -13.79 -12.17 0.85
N ASN A 25 -14.00 -11.12 0.08
CA ASN A 25 -12.94 -10.20 -0.32
C ASN A 25 -12.38 -9.39 0.88
N ARG A 26 -13.18 -9.17 1.93
CA ARG A 26 -12.68 -8.58 3.20
C ARG A 26 -11.82 -9.58 3.97
N GLU A 27 -12.22 -10.85 4.01
CA GLU A 27 -11.46 -11.91 4.67
C GLU A 27 -10.16 -12.22 3.95
N GLU A 28 -10.16 -12.26 2.61
CA GLU A 28 -8.95 -12.41 1.79
C GLU A 28 -7.99 -11.25 2.02
N ARG A 29 -8.46 -10.01 1.94
CA ARG A 29 -7.62 -8.84 2.27
C ARG A 29 -7.08 -8.86 3.70
N LEU A 30 -7.85 -9.37 4.65
CA LEU A 30 -7.38 -9.51 6.03
C LEU A 30 -6.32 -10.61 6.16
N ARG A 31 -6.45 -11.71 5.43
CA ARG A 31 -5.41 -12.76 5.36
C ARG A 31 -4.12 -12.23 4.74
N GLU A 32 -4.22 -11.54 3.61
CA GLU A 32 -3.07 -10.92 2.94
C GLU A 32 -2.38 -9.90 3.87
N TRP A 33 -3.17 -9.05 4.54
CA TRP A 33 -2.67 -8.10 5.53
C TRP A 33 -1.92 -8.78 6.67
N ASN A 34 -2.47 -9.87 7.21
CA ASN A 34 -1.86 -10.60 8.32
C ASN A 34 -0.57 -11.30 7.87
N ALA A 35 -0.56 -11.90 6.68
CA ALA A 35 0.63 -12.52 6.11
C ALA A 35 1.76 -11.50 5.88
N GLU A 36 1.45 -10.33 5.32
CA GLU A 36 2.41 -9.25 5.11
C GLU A 36 2.98 -8.71 6.45
N LYS A 37 2.12 -8.64 7.48
CA LYS A 37 2.55 -8.24 8.83
C LYS A 37 3.48 -9.27 9.46
N GLU A 38 3.18 -10.56 9.30
CA GLU A 38 4.00 -11.65 9.84
C GLU A 38 5.37 -11.72 9.15
N GLU A 39 5.41 -11.58 7.82
CA GLU A 39 6.66 -11.46 7.06
C GLU A 39 7.50 -10.26 7.54
N LYS A 40 6.87 -9.10 7.76
CA LYS A 40 7.55 -7.91 8.30
C LYS A 40 8.15 -8.16 9.69
N GLU A 41 7.49 -8.96 10.53
CA GLU A 41 7.98 -9.29 11.89
C GLU A 41 9.14 -10.29 11.89
N LYS A 42 9.18 -11.23 10.91
CA LYS A 42 10.26 -12.22 10.76
C LYS A 42 11.58 -11.61 10.27
N ILE A 43 11.52 -10.48 9.56
CA ILE A 43 12.66 -9.88 8.89
C ILE A 43 13.52 -9.06 9.87
N THR A 44 14.72 -9.55 10.20
CA THR A 44 15.68 -8.98 11.17
C THR A 44 16.41 -7.72 10.70
N TYR A 45 15.89 -6.97 9.72
CA TYR A 45 16.53 -5.74 9.22
C TYR A 45 16.57 -4.58 10.23
N ARG A 46 15.94 -4.79 11.40
CA ARG A 46 15.80 -3.82 12.48
C ARG A 46 17.13 -3.29 13.01
N GLU A 47 18.22 -4.04 12.84
CA GLU A 47 19.55 -3.66 13.36
C GLU A 47 20.32 -2.69 12.45
N SER A 48 19.92 -2.53 11.19
CA SER A 48 20.63 -1.68 10.22
C SER A 48 20.28 -0.17 10.30
N ALA A 49 19.21 0.17 11.02
CA ALA A 49 18.70 1.53 11.13
C ALA A 49 18.06 1.78 12.49
N SER A 50 18.28 2.98 13.03
CA SER A 50 17.59 3.45 14.25
C SER A 50 16.09 3.70 14.06
N ARG A 51 15.59 3.63 12.82
CA ARG A 51 14.19 3.89 12.44
C ARG A 51 13.65 2.69 11.68
N LEU A 52 12.33 2.48 11.79
CA LEU A 52 11.64 1.41 11.06
C LEU A 52 11.83 1.59 9.54
N ILE A 53 12.35 0.55 8.89
CA ILE A 53 12.46 0.49 7.44
C ILE A 53 11.12 0.05 6.87
N ILE A 54 10.53 0.89 6.01
CA ILE A 54 9.20 0.69 5.43
C ILE A 54 9.23 0.43 3.93
N GLY A 55 10.39 0.34 3.30
CA GLY A 55 10.53 0.12 1.87
C GLY A 55 11.96 0.32 1.38
N ARG A 56 12.18 0.09 0.09
CA ARG A 56 13.48 0.30 -0.56
C ARG A 56 13.34 1.12 -1.82
N ILE A 57 14.30 2.02 -2.03
CA ILE A 57 14.46 2.77 -3.27
C ILE A 57 15.10 1.84 -4.31
N VAL A 58 14.47 1.73 -5.46
CA VAL A 58 14.97 0.96 -6.61
C VAL A 58 15.73 1.86 -7.57
N ARG A 59 15.21 3.07 -7.80
CA ARG A 59 15.90 4.11 -8.57
C ARG A 59 15.77 5.43 -7.85
N GLY A 60 16.88 6.12 -7.62
CA GLY A 60 16.92 7.47 -7.07
C GLY A 60 17.83 8.32 -7.92
N ASP A 61 17.34 9.47 -8.36
CA ASP A 61 18.12 10.41 -9.18
C ASP A 61 17.64 11.85 -8.96
N PHE A 62 18.45 12.82 -9.37
CA PHE A 62 18.07 14.21 -9.38
C PHE A 62 17.24 14.53 -10.63
N SER A 63 16.03 15.05 -10.43
CA SER A 63 15.19 15.54 -11.52
C SER A 63 15.57 16.99 -11.84
N PHE A 64 16.20 17.19 -13.00
CA PHE A 64 16.50 18.54 -13.50
C PHE A 64 15.24 19.37 -13.78
N TYR A 65 14.12 18.73 -14.13
CA TYR A 65 12.85 19.41 -14.38
C TYR A 65 12.25 20.05 -13.13
N THR A 66 12.26 19.35 -11.99
CA THR A 66 11.74 19.89 -10.72
C THR A 66 12.83 20.38 -9.77
N ALA A 67 14.08 20.44 -10.23
CA ALA A 67 15.26 20.79 -9.44
C ALA A 67 15.29 20.08 -8.06
N SER A 68 14.91 18.79 -8.04
CA SER A 68 14.74 18.03 -6.79
C SER A 68 15.04 16.55 -6.96
N GLY A 69 15.50 15.91 -5.89
CA GLY A 69 15.70 14.47 -5.84
C GLY A 69 14.38 13.72 -5.96
N ARG A 70 14.33 12.74 -6.86
CA ARG A 70 13.20 11.83 -7.05
C ARG A 70 13.63 10.39 -6.85
N ALA A 71 12.74 9.59 -6.29
CA ALA A 71 12.98 8.19 -6.03
C ALA A 71 11.75 7.36 -6.37
N LEU A 72 11.98 6.22 -7.01
CA LEU A 72 11.04 5.14 -7.21
C LEU A 72 11.31 4.06 -6.16
N SER A 73 10.29 3.66 -5.43
CA SER A 73 10.41 2.68 -4.35
C SER A 73 9.23 1.72 -4.30
N TYR A 74 9.45 0.57 -3.68
CA TYR A 74 8.40 -0.36 -3.29
C TYR A 74 8.20 -0.32 -1.78
N VAL A 75 6.93 -0.25 -1.38
CA VAL A 75 6.48 -0.07 0.00
C VAL A 75 5.34 -1.07 0.26
N PRO A 76 5.37 -1.82 1.38
CA PRO A 76 4.29 -2.72 1.79
C PRO A 76 2.95 -1.98 1.90
N LEU A 77 1.84 -2.65 1.57
CA LEU A 77 0.50 -2.06 1.68
C LEU A 77 0.17 -1.76 3.14
N CYS A 78 0.65 -2.61 4.06
CA CYS A 78 0.38 -2.49 5.49
C CYS A 78 0.81 -1.17 6.14
N VAL A 79 1.83 -0.49 5.59
CA VAL A 79 2.36 0.76 6.17
C VAL A 79 1.73 2.02 5.59
N LEU A 80 0.96 1.92 4.50
CA LEU A 80 0.39 3.09 3.82
C LEU A 80 -0.58 3.89 4.70
N LYS A 81 -1.29 3.21 5.61
CA LYS A 81 -2.19 3.88 6.57
C LYS A 81 -1.40 4.81 7.49
N ASP A 82 -0.27 4.35 7.99
CA ASP A 82 0.59 5.09 8.94
C ASP A 82 1.31 6.25 8.23
N ILE A 83 1.76 6.02 7.00
CA ILE A 83 2.34 7.07 6.14
C ILE A 83 1.30 8.18 5.90
N ARG A 84 0.06 7.80 5.59
CA ARG A 84 -1.01 8.76 5.32
C ARG A 84 -1.39 9.57 6.56
N SER A 85 -1.43 8.96 7.75
CA SER A 85 -1.68 9.71 8.99
C SER A 85 -0.58 10.71 9.32
N ASN A 86 0.65 10.47 8.85
CA ASN A 86 1.80 11.36 9.02
C ASN A 86 1.94 12.37 7.86
N GLY A 87 0.87 12.67 7.13
CA GLY A 87 0.89 13.67 6.06
C GLY A 87 1.65 13.23 4.80
N SER A 88 1.86 11.92 4.62
CA SER A 88 2.65 11.34 3.51
C SER A 88 4.13 11.76 3.53
N ILE A 89 4.65 12.14 4.69
CA ILE A 89 6.07 12.45 4.87
C ILE A 89 6.80 11.19 5.33
N VAL A 90 7.88 10.85 4.64
CA VAL A 90 8.75 9.72 4.94
C VAL A 90 10.20 10.18 5.04
N LEU A 91 11.04 9.37 5.69
CA LEU A 91 12.48 9.63 5.78
C LEU A 91 13.24 8.69 4.86
N LEU A 92 14.09 9.26 4.01
CA LEU A 92 15.00 8.53 3.13
C LEU A 92 16.41 8.54 3.72
N ARG A 93 17.12 7.44 3.57
CA ARG A 93 18.53 7.32 3.98
C ARG A 93 19.30 6.53 2.93
N ASN A 94 20.46 7.04 2.54
CA ASN A 94 21.39 6.31 1.68
C ASN A 94 22.13 5.24 2.49
N SER A 95 22.52 4.13 1.85
CA SER A 95 23.37 3.11 2.47
C SER A 95 24.74 3.67 2.88
N THR A 96 25.25 4.63 2.13
CA THR A 96 26.55 5.30 2.35
C THR A 96 26.49 6.46 3.35
N SER A 97 25.31 6.89 3.78
CA SER A 97 25.12 8.04 4.68
C SER A 97 24.36 7.67 5.95
N ARG A 98 24.61 8.40 7.04
CA ARG A 98 23.88 8.26 8.30
C ARG A 98 22.69 9.22 8.40
N TYR A 99 22.63 10.22 7.52
CA TYR A 99 21.60 11.26 7.56
C TYR A 99 20.28 10.78 6.95
N TYR A 100 19.19 11.26 7.55
CA TYR A 100 17.84 11.01 7.07
C TYR A 100 17.31 12.30 6.45
N HIS A 101 16.78 12.19 5.23
CA HIS A 101 16.24 13.30 4.47
C HIS A 101 14.72 13.17 4.39
N PRO A 102 13.94 14.21 4.74
CA PRO A 102 12.49 14.18 4.58
C PRO A 102 12.12 14.17 3.10
N ALA A 103 11.13 13.36 2.74
CA ALA A 103 10.58 13.28 1.41
C ALA A 103 9.06 13.09 1.48
N LYS A 104 8.37 13.53 0.42
CA LYS A 104 6.93 13.31 0.26
C LYS A 104 6.69 12.06 -0.57
N LEU A 105 5.89 11.13 -0.05
CA LEU A 105 5.52 9.91 -0.74
C LEU A 105 4.23 10.14 -1.56
N SER A 106 4.25 9.68 -2.81
CA SER A 106 3.08 9.66 -3.69
C SER A 106 2.98 8.30 -4.36
N ILE A 107 1.78 7.72 -4.41
CA ILE A 107 1.53 6.47 -5.11
C ILE A 107 1.44 6.77 -6.61
N LEU A 108 2.27 6.09 -7.39
CA LEU A 108 2.23 6.18 -8.84
C LEU A 108 1.06 5.31 -9.36
N CYS A 109 -0.01 5.96 -9.83
CA CYS A 109 -1.21 5.26 -10.31
C CYS A 109 -1.19 4.93 -11.81
N ASN A 110 -0.30 5.55 -12.58
CA ASN A 110 -0.20 5.36 -14.02
C ASN A 110 1.05 4.53 -14.34
N GLN A 111 0.94 3.56 -15.24
CA GLN A 111 2.10 2.95 -15.88
C GLN A 111 2.89 4.07 -16.58
N LEU A 112 4.13 4.29 -16.15
CA LEU A 112 5.09 4.97 -17.00
C LEU A 112 5.45 3.98 -18.10
N GLU A 113 5.18 4.34 -19.35
CA GLU A 113 6.00 3.85 -20.46
C GLU A 113 7.43 4.32 -20.16
N ILE A 114 8.27 3.40 -19.71
CA ILE A 114 9.72 3.61 -19.58
C ILE A 114 10.34 3.23 -20.92
#